data_AF-A0A8T6C7X4-F1
#
_entry.id   AF-A0A8T6C7X4-F1
#
_cell.length_a   1.000
_cell.length_b   1.000
_cell.length_c   1.000
_cell.angle_alpha   90.00
_cell.angle_beta   90.00
_cell.angle_gamma   90.00
#
_symmetry.space_group_name_H-M   'P 1'
#
loop_
_entity.id
_entity.type
_entity.pdbx_description
1 polymer ?
#
loop_
_entity_poly.entity_id
_entity_poly.type
_entity_poly.pdbx_seq_one_letter_code
_entity_poly.pdbx_strand_id
1 'polypeptide(L)'
;MTGRAIGMATCAWLAMLLLAVAPASARNLGVRGATWPVAEPDLLADIEARLSDMDNSGELARLEDEARERARGSVEQPEPVPGIVPATEYRAREFDPAIVVAQDILGPGGEVLAAAGTRVDPFE
;
A
#
# COMPACT_ATOMS: atom_id res chain seq x y z
N MET A 1 -31.89 77.51 0.69
CA MET A 1 -32.71 76.65 -0.20
C MET A 1 -31.84 75.68 -1.02
N THR A 2 -30.63 75.32 -0.55
CA THR A 2 -29.61 74.58 -1.34
C THR A 2 -29.54 73.07 -1.04
N GLY A 3 -30.04 72.61 0.13
CA GLY A 3 -30.00 71.19 0.51
C GLY A 3 -31.00 70.28 -0.21
N ARG A 4 -32.17 70.81 -0.62
CA ARG A 4 -33.21 70.03 -1.31
C ARG A 4 -32.85 69.71 -2.77
N ALA A 5 -32.13 70.60 -3.45
CA ALA A 5 -31.73 70.41 -4.84
C ALA A 5 -30.63 69.37 -4.99
N ILE A 6 -29.64 69.35 -4.08
CA ILE A 6 -28.56 68.35 -4.08
C ILE A 6 -29.12 66.97 -3.76
N GLY A 7 -30.03 66.87 -2.77
CA GLY A 7 -30.71 65.60 -2.44
C GLY A 7 -31.55 65.04 -3.60
N MET A 8 -32.27 65.90 -4.33
CA MET A 8 -33.03 65.48 -5.52
C MET A 8 -32.11 65.06 -6.68
N ALA A 9 -30.99 65.75 -6.89
CA ALA A 9 -30.02 65.37 -7.91
C ALA A 9 -29.32 64.05 -7.59
N THR A 10 -28.95 63.81 -6.32
CA THR A 10 -28.38 62.52 -5.88
C THR A 10 -29.41 61.40 -5.97
N CYS A 11 -30.67 61.66 -5.63
CA CYS A 11 -31.75 60.68 -5.80
C CYS A 11 -32.04 60.38 -7.27
N ALA A 12 -31.97 61.38 -8.16
CA ALA A 12 -32.13 61.19 -9.59
C ALA A 12 -30.96 60.38 -10.18
N TRP A 13 -29.73 60.65 -9.76
CA TRP A 13 -28.56 59.86 -10.16
C TRP A 13 -28.60 58.43 -9.63
N LEU A 14 -28.97 58.22 -8.35
CA LEU A 14 -29.16 56.89 -7.77
C LEU A 14 -30.27 56.12 -8.48
N ALA A 15 -31.39 56.77 -8.79
CA ALA A 15 -32.48 56.17 -9.55
C ALA A 15 -32.02 55.77 -10.96
N MET A 16 -31.24 56.62 -11.63
CA MET A 16 -30.70 56.34 -12.95
C MET A 16 -29.68 55.20 -12.92
N LEU A 17 -28.86 55.10 -11.87
CA LEU A 17 -27.92 54.00 -11.65
C LEU A 17 -28.63 52.68 -11.34
N LEU A 18 -29.72 52.71 -10.57
CA LEU A 18 -30.58 51.55 -10.32
C LEU A 18 -31.31 51.08 -11.59
N LEU A 19 -31.71 52.01 -12.46
CA LEU A 19 -32.32 51.72 -13.76
C LEU A 19 -31.31 51.18 -14.80
N ALA A 20 -30.01 51.42 -14.62
CA ALA A 20 -28.97 50.95 -15.52
C ALA A 20 -28.48 49.52 -15.22
N VAL A 21 -28.98 48.87 -14.17
CA VAL A 21 -28.65 47.48 -13.85
C VAL A 21 -29.44 46.54 -14.77
N ALA A 22 -28.78 46.01 -15.79
CA ALA A 22 -29.34 44.94 -16.62
C ALA A 22 -29.43 43.63 -15.80
N PRO A 23 -30.47 42.80 -16.02
CA PRO A 23 -30.59 41.52 -15.33
C PRO A 23 -29.45 40.57 -15.74
N ALA A 24 -28.68 40.08 -14.77
CA ALA A 24 -27.68 39.06 -15.00
C ALA A 24 -28.36 37.68 -15.04
N SER A 25 -28.37 37.03 -16.21
CA SER A 25 -28.87 35.66 -16.35
C SER A 25 -27.72 34.67 -16.17
N ALA A 26 -27.69 33.94 -15.06
CA ALA A 26 -26.82 32.79 -14.91
C ALA A 26 -27.48 31.58 -15.60
N ARG A 27 -26.77 30.97 -16.57
CA ARG A 27 -27.24 29.76 -17.24
C ARG A 27 -26.53 28.56 -16.61
N ASN A 28 -27.28 27.66 -15.99
CA ASN A 28 -26.74 26.37 -15.56
C ASN A 28 -26.46 25.55 -16.83
N LEU A 29 -25.19 25.41 -17.20
CA LEU A 29 -24.77 24.71 -18.41
C LEU A 29 -24.91 23.17 -18.30
N GLY A 30 -25.45 22.67 -17.19
CA GLY A 30 -25.63 21.24 -16.92
C GLY A 30 -24.29 20.53 -16.69
N VAL A 31 -24.39 19.22 -16.48
CA VAL A 31 -23.25 18.30 -16.49
C VAL A 31 -22.88 18.05 -17.96
N ARG A 32 -21.61 18.26 -18.34
CA ARG A 32 -21.17 17.92 -19.71
C ARG A 32 -20.96 16.42 -19.84
N GLY A 33 -21.64 15.81 -20.81
CA GLY A 33 -21.43 14.43 -21.26
C GLY A 33 -22.47 13.45 -20.75
N ALA A 34 -22.72 12.38 -21.53
CA ALA A 34 -23.42 11.22 -21.01
C ALA A 34 -22.53 10.58 -19.93
N THR A 35 -23.03 10.46 -18.70
CA THR A 35 -22.39 9.66 -17.67
C THR A 35 -23.01 8.27 -17.74
N TRP A 36 -22.24 7.30 -18.21
CA TRP A 36 -22.67 5.90 -18.17
C TRP A 36 -22.45 5.36 -16.75
N PRO A 37 -23.36 4.51 -16.24
CA PRO A 37 -23.07 3.75 -15.04
C PRO A 37 -21.85 2.86 -15.29
N VAL A 38 -21.04 2.63 -14.26
CA VAL A 38 -20.00 1.59 -14.31
C VAL A 38 -20.72 0.25 -14.51
N ALA A 39 -20.50 -0.36 -15.67
CA ALA A 39 -21.14 -1.61 -16.08
C ALA A 39 -20.26 -2.84 -15.79
N GLU A 40 -19.10 -2.63 -15.18
CA GLU A 40 -18.18 -3.71 -14.82
C GLU A 40 -18.83 -4.58 -13.73
N PRO A 41 -18.73 -5.92 -13.85
CA PRO A 41 -19.11 -6.80 -12.76
C PRO A 41 -18.27 -6.48 -11.52
N ASP A 42 -18.85 -6.70 -10.35
CA ASP A 42 -18.14 -6.57 -9.08
C ASP A 42 -16.84 -7.39 -9.13
N LEU A 43 -15.71 -6.75 -8.78
CA LEU A 43 -14.39 -7.37 -8.93
C LEU A 43 -14.26 -8.64 -8.08
N LEU A 44 -14.90 -8.68 -6.92
CA LEU A 44 -14.86 -9.86 -6.07
C LEU A 44 -15.66 -11.00 -6.69
N ALA A 45 -16.84 -10.71 -7.26
CA ALA A 45 -17.63 -11.69 -8.00
C ALA A 45 -16.90 -12.25 -9.24
N ASP A 46 -16.16 -11.41 -9.97
CA ASP A 46 -15.35 -11.86 -11.11
C ASP A 46 -14.16 -12.74 -10.65
N ILE A 47 -13.49 -12.38 -9.55
CA ILE A 47 -12.44 -13.22 -8.96
C ILE A 47 -13.00 -14.58 -8.52
N GLU A 48 -14.16 -14.60 -7.85
CA GLU A 48 -14.81 -15.82 -7.38
C GLU A 48 -15.22 -16.75 -8.54
N ALA A 49 -15.78 -16.18 -9.61
CA ALA A 49 -16.13 -16.93 -10.81
C ALA A 49 -14.90 -17.59 -11.43
N ARG A 50 -13.81 -16.84 -11.59
CA ARG A 50 -12.55 -17.37 -12.15
C ARG A 50 -11.95 -18.47 -11.27
N LEU A 51 -11.93 -18.27 -9.95
CA LEU A 51 -11.44 -19.30 -9.03
C LEU A 51 -12.30 -20.57 -9.09
N SER A 52 -13.62 -20.44 -9.17
CA SER A 52 -14.54 -21.57 -9.31
C SER A 52 -14.35 -22.32 -10.63
N ASP A 53 -14.15 -21.61 -11.73
CA ASP A 53 -13.85 -22.22 -13.03
C ASP A 53 -12.50 -22.96 -13.02
N MET A 54 -11.49 -22.39 -12.35
CA MET A 54 -10.18 -23.04 -12.16
C MET A 54 -10.26 -24.27 -11.23
N ASP A 55 -11.13 -24.25 -10.22
CA ASP A 55 -11.37 -25.41 -9.35
C ASP A 55 -12.06 -26.54 -10.12
N ASN A 56 -13.16 -26.21 -10.82
CA ASN A 56 -13.93 -27.16 -11.62
C ASN A 56 -13.11 -27.81 -12.75
N SER A 57 -12.17 -27.06 -13.32
CA SER A 57 -11.25 -27.58 -14.35
C SER A 57 -10.05 -28.35 -13.77
N GLY A 58 -9.84 -28.30 -12.45
CA GLY A 58 -8.68 -28.91 -11.78
C GLY A 58 -7.38 -28.11 -11.92
N GLU A 59 -7.43 -26.93 -12.52
CA GLU A 59 -6.27 -26.05 -12.71
C GLU A 59 -5.68 -25.58 -11.38
N LEU A 60 -6.53 -25.30 -10.38
CA LEU A 60 -6.06 -24.94 -9.04
C LEU A 60 -5.23 -26.06 -8.39
N ALA A 61 -5.68 -27.31 -8.50
CA ALA A 61 -4.95 -28.46 -7.98
C ALA A 61 -3.58 -28.62 -8.67
N ARG A 62 -3.53 -28.46 -10.00
CA ARG A 62 -2.27 -28.47 -10.76
C ARG A 62 -1.30 -27.39 -10.27
N LEU A 63 -1.79 -26.16 -10.06
CA LEU A 63 -0.97 -25.04 -9.58
C LEU A 63 -0.45 -25.28 -8.14
N GLU A 64 -1.27 -25.89 -7.28
CA GLU A 64 -0.84 -26.28 -5.92
C GLU A 64 0.28 -27.31 -5.96
N ASP A 65 0.13 -28.36 -6.77
CA ASP A 65 1.13 -29.40 -6.92
C ASP A 65 2.45 -28.84 -7.46
N GLU A 66 2.40 -27.97 -8.47
CA GLU A 66 3.59 -27.29 -8.99
C GLU A 66 4.25 -26.37 -7.95
N ALA A 67 3.46 -25.70 -7.11
CA ALA A 67 3.97 -24.90 -6.00
C ALA A 67 4.68 -25.77 -4.96
N ARG A 68 4.09 -26.92 -4.62
CA ARG A 68 4.65 -27.89 -3.68
C ARG A 68 5.95 -28.49 -4.21
N GLU A 69 5.99 -28.90 -5.48
CA GLU A 69 7.19 -29.44 -6.12
C GLU A 69 8.32 -28.41 -6.18
N ARG A 70 8.02 -27.15 -6.52
CA ARG A 70 9.01 -26.07 -6.53
C ARG A 70 9.58 -25.81 -5.14
N ALA A 71 8.72 -25.75 -4.12
CA ALA A 71 9.15 -25.56 -2.74
C ALA A 71 10.04 -26.71 -2.27
N ARG A 72 9.64 -27.96 -2.55
CA ARG A 72 10.44 -29.15 -2.26
C ARG A 72 11.79 -29.11 -2.97
N GLY A 73 11.80 -28.80 -4.27
CA GLY A 73 13.01 -28.67 -5.07
C GLY A 73 13.98 -27.64 -4.51
N SER A 74 13.49 -26.49 -4.04
CA SER A 74 14.35 -25.46 -3.44
C SER A 74 15.09 -25.91 -2.17
N VAL A 75 14.50 -26.86 -1.43
CA VAL A 75 15.09 -27.39 -0.18
C VAL A 75 15.97 -28.60 -0.47
N GLU A 76 15.52 -29.52 -1.32
CA GLU A 76 16.27 -30.74 -1.65
C GLU A 76 17.43 -30.48 -2.61
N GLN A 77 17.29 -29.48 -3.49
CA GLN A 77 18.25 -29.10 -4.51
C GLN A 77 18.45 -27.58 -4.52
N PRO A 78 19.01 -27.01 -3.44
CA PRO A 78 19.25 -25.58 -3.37
C PRO A 78 20.28 -25.16 -4.42
N GLU A 79 20.19 -23.91 -4.87
CA GLU A 79 21.21 -23.33 -5.74
C GLU A 79 22.58 -23.34 -5.03
N PRO A 80 23.66 -23.76 -5.72
CA PRO A 80 24.99 -23.72 -5.15
C PRO A 80 25.37 -22.29 -4.74
N VAL A 81 25.92 -22.14 -3.53
CA VAL A 81 26.39 -20.84 -3.07
C VAL A 81 27.61 -20.42 -3.92
N PRO A 82 27.58 -19.25 -4.58
CA PRO A 82 28.70 -18.81 -5.41
C PRO A 82 30.02 -18.79 -4.63
N GLY A 83 31.05 -19.43 -5.19
CA GLY A 83 32.38 -19.52 -4.59
C GLY A 83 32.54 -20.64 -3.54
N ILE A 84 31.47 -21.31 -3.13
CA ILE A 84 31.56 -22.53 -2.33
C ILE A 84 31.62 -23.73 -3.27
N VAL A 85 32.75 -24.43 -3.26
CA VAL A 85 33.03 -25.61 -4.08
C VAL A 85 33.47 -26.78 -3.21
N PRO A 86 33.35 -28.04 -3.68
CA PRO A 86 33.86 -29.18 -2.94
C PRO A 86 35.34 -29.01 -2.55
N ALA A 87 35.69 -29.38 -1.32
CA ALA A 87 37.05 -29.28 -0.82
C ALA A 87 37.96 -30.30 -1.52
N THR A 88 39.08 -29.83 -2.08
CA THR A 88 40.12 -30.69 -2.68
C THR A 88 41.20 -31.12 -1.69
N GLU A 89 41.28 -30.42 -0.55
CA GLU A 89 42.29 -30.63 0.51
C GLU A 89 41.64 -30.46 1.88
N TYR A 90 42.13 -31.19 2.88
CA TYR A 90 41.68 -31.04 4.26
C TYR A 90 42.28 -29.79 4.91
N ARG A 91 41.44 -28.97 5.56
CA ARG A 91 41.86 -27.82 6.37
C ARG A 91 41.02 -27.74 7.64
N ALA A 92 41.65 -27.45 8.76
CA ALA A 92 41.00 -27.21 10.04
C ALA A 92 41.42 -25.83 10.59
N ARG A 93 40.51 -25.16 11.30
CA ARG A 93 40.75 -23.90 11.99
C ARG A 93 40.01 -23.92 13.32
N GLU A 94 40.61 -23.34 14.34
CA GLU A 94 39.94 -23.10 15.61
C GLU A 94 38.95 -21.94 15.45
N PHE A 95 37.78 -22.07 16.07
CA PHE A 95 36.72 -21.07 16.06
C PHE A 95 36.17 -20.93 17.48
N ASP A 96 36.17 -19.70 18.00
CA ASP A 96 35.49 -19.35 19.25
C ASP A 96 34.05 -18.93 18.90
N PRO A 97 33.04 -19.76 19.23
CA PRO A 97 31.64 -19.47 18.94
C PRO A 97 31.01 -18.49 19.92
N ALA A 98 31.74 -18.06 20.96
CA ALA A 98 31.15 -17.26 22.01
C ALA A 98 30.77 -15.86 21.48
N ILE A 99 29.50 -15.52 21.67
CA ILE A 99 28.93 -14.24 21.25
C ILE A 99 28.74 -13.33 22.46
N VAL A 100 28.69 -12.02 22.23
CA VAL A 100 28.28 -11.05 23.24
C VAL A 100 26.90 -10.52 22.85
N VAL A 101 25.95 -10.63 23.78
CA VAL A 101 24.58 -10.17 23.59
C VAL A 101 24.57 -8.65 23.44
N ALA A 102 24.13 -8.16 22.27
CA ALA A 102 24.20 -6.73 21.95
C ALA A 102 23.16 -5.87 22.70
N GLN A 103 22.01 -6.46 23.02
CA GLN A 103 20.88 -5.81 23.68
C GLN A 103 20.13 -6.82 24.54
N ASP A 104 19.38 -6.35 25.54
CA ASP A 104 18.56 -7.22 26.38
C ASP A 104 17.62 -8.08 25.52
N ILE A 105 17.71 -9.40 25.69
CA ILE A 105 16.81 -10.37 25.08
C ILE A 105 15.65 -10.54 26.05
N LEU A 106 14.46 -10.14 25.62
CA LEU A 106 13.25 -10.21 26.43
C LEU A 106 12.45 -11.45 26.08
N GLY A 107 11.93 -12.11 27.11
CA GLY A 107 10.97 -13.19 26.96
C GLY A 107 9.55 -12.66 26.76
N PRO A 108 8.58 -13.56 26.51
CA PRO A 108 7.20 -13.18 26.20
C PRO A 108 6.50 -12.37 27.31
N GLY A 109 6.93 -12.51 28.57
CA GLY A 109 6.39 -11.78 29.73
C GLY A 109 7.15 -10.50 30.07
N GLY A 110 8.17 -10.12 29.30
CA GLY A 110 9.03 -8.96 29.57
C GLY A 110 10.17 -9.25 30.55
N GLU A 111 10.37 -10.51 30.95
CA GLU A 111 11.55 -10.94 31.69
C GLU A 111 12.80 -10.88 30.82
N VAL A 112 13.95 -10.55 31.42
CA VAL A 112 15.23 -10.54 30.71
C VAL A 112 15.77 -11.97 30.67
N LEU A 113 15.81 -12.55 29.47
CA LEU A 113 16.38 -13.88 29.19
C LEU A 113 17.91 -13.83 29.10
N ALA A 114 18.45 -12.76 28.52
CA ALA A 114 19.89 -12.49 28.51
C ALA A 114 20.11 -10.98 28.50
N ALA A 115 20.91 -10.47 29.42
CA ALA A 115 21.21 -9.04 29.49
C ALA A 115 22.23 -8.63 28.42
N ALA A 116 22.16 -7.39 27.97
CA ALA A 116 23.18 -6.77 27.13
C ALA A 116 24.56 -6.90 27.78
N GLY A 117 25.56 -7.27 26.98
CA GLY A 117 26.93 -7.52 27.43
C GLY A 117 27.18 -8.94 27.97
N THR A 118 26.17 -9.79 28.09
CA THR A 118 26.35 -11.19 28.48
C THR A 118 27.13 -11.93 27.39
N ARG A 119 28.25 -12.56 27.75
CA ARG A 119 28.96 -13.49 26.85
C ARG A 119 28.30 -14.87 26.96
N VAL A 120 27.93 -15.44 25.82
CA VAL A 120 27.27 -16.73 25.72
C VAL A 120 28.14 -17.65 24.86
N ASP A 121 28.60 -18.74 25.45
CA ASP A 121 29.23 -19.84 24.75
C ASP A 121 28.19 -20.97 24.57
N PRO A 122 27.89 -21.41 23.33
CA PRO A 122 26.95 -22.50 23.10
C PRO A 122 27.42 -23.89 23.56
N PHE A 123 28.67 -24.02 24.03
CA PHE A 123 29.24 -25.29 24.50
C PHE A 123 29.39 -25.40 26.03
N GLU A 124 29.04 -24.37 26.79
CA GLU A 124 28.97 -24.40 28.28
C GLU A 124 27.55 -24.67 28.80
#